data_AF-A0A7V4WEZ3-F1
#
_entry.id   AF-A0A7V4WEZ3-F1
#
_cell.length_a   1.000
_cell.length_b   1.000
_cell.length_c   1.000
_cell.angle_alpha   90.00
_cell.angle_beta   90.00
_cell.angle_gamma   90.00
#
_symmetry.space_group_name_H-M   'P 1'
#
loop_
_entity.id
_entity.type
_entity.pdbx_description
1 polymer ?
#
loop_
_entity_poly.entity_id
_entity_poly.type
_entity_poly.pdbx_seq_one_letter_code
_entity_poly.pdbx_strand_id
1 'polypeptide(L)'
;MTDITGKYGWDASMKVSLYDKIRQDMKSAMIKKDTAVRDTMRLIMGAFPSLTVSITLESGKKTTRAKKSEEITDDDLLNIIRKFVKSEKTMIELKKETTSDYLELLDLYLPKMATSEDIEAWILDNVDFSEFKSPMQAMGNVMKHFGKLADGNQVKSILQKMI
;
A
#
# COMPACT_ATOMS: atom_id res chain seq x y z
N MET A 1 2.49 7.15 -23.02
CA MET A 1 2.48 5.88 -22.25
C MET A 1 3.82 5.21 -22.42
N THR A 2 4.75 5.52 -21.53
CA THR A 2 6.03 4.80 -21.45
C THR A 2 5.75 3.43 -20.82
N ASP A 3 6.27 2.39 -21.46
CA ASP A 3 6.18 1.00 -21.01
C ASP A 3 7.05 0.80 -19.75
N ILE A 4 6.49 1.17 -18.59
CA ILE A 4 7.16 1.15 -17.27
C ILE A 4 7.06 -0.26 -16.65
N THR A 5 6.03 -1.02 -17.04
CA THR A 5 5.57 -2.29 -16.42
C THR A 5 6.58 -3.44 -16.49
N GLY A 6 7.64 -3.35 -17.31
CA GLY A 6 8.69 -4.37 -17.39
C GLY A 6 10.05 -4.01 -16.76
N LYS A 7 10.24 -2.76 -16.31
CA LYS A 7 11.58 -2.27 -15.88
C LYS A 7 11.72 -2.07 -14.38
N TYR A 8 10.61 -1.87 -13.69
CA TYR A 8 10.52 -1.49 -12.28
C TYR A 8 9.43 -2.31 -11.58
N GLY A 9 9.43 -2.30 -10.25
CA GLY A 9 8.45 -3.02 -9.45
C GLY A 9 9.08 -4.07 -8.55
N TRP A 10 8.30 -4.59 -7.61
CA TRP A 10 8.75 -5.56 -6.62
C TRP A 10 7.65 -6.57 -6.33
N ASP A 11 8.03 -7.82 -6.10
CA ASP A 11 7.14 -8.87 -5.64
C ASP A 11 7.82 -9.66 -4.53
N ALA A 12 7.04 -10.22 -3.60
CA ALA A 12 7.54 -10.98 -2.46
C ALA A 12 8.28 -12.28 -2.87
N SER A 13 8.06 -12.79 -4.09
CA SER A 13 8.83 -13.93 -4.63
C SER A 13 10.25 -13.54 -5.07
N MET A 14 10.53 -12.25 -5.23
CA MET A 14 11.88 -11.78 -5.53
C MET A 14 12.77 -12.02 -4.31
N LYS A 15 13.96 -12.59 -4.51
CA LYS A 15 14.94 -12.84 -3.43
C LYS A 15 15.65 -11.55 -2.94
N VAL A 16 14.98 -10.40 -3.02
CA VAL A 16 15.49 -9.09 -2.63
C VAL A 16 14.44 -8.38 -1.78
N SER A 17 14.88 -7.72 -0.71
CA SER A 17 13.97 -6.91 0.13
C SER A 17 13.38 -5.75 -0.67
N LEU A 18 12.19 -5.30 -0.28
CA LEU A 18 11.58 -4.10 -0.87
C LEU A 18 12.46 -2.87 -0.63
N TYR A 19 13.09 -2.80 0.54
CA TYR A 19 14.06 -1.74 0.87
C TYR A 19 15.20 -1.66 -0.15
N ASP A 20 15.85 -2.80 -0.44
CA ASP A 20 16.96 -2.85 -1.38
C ASP A 20 16.49 -2.60 -2.80
N LYS A 21 15.32 -3.12 -3.18
CA LYS A 21 14.75 -2.93 -4.51
C LYS A 21 14.47 -1.47 -4.81
N ILE A 22 13.84 -0.73 -3.89
CA ILE A 22 13.61 0.73 -4.03
C ILE A 22 14.93 1.47 -4.26
N ARG A 23 15.99 1.11 -3.53
CA ARG A 23 17.32 1.74 -3.69
C ARG A 23 17.97 1.39 -5.03
N GLN A 24 17.87 0.15 -5.47
CA GLN A 24 18.39 -0.31 -6.77
C GLN A 24 17.66 0.38 -7.94
N ASP A 25 16.34 0.50 -7.84
CA ASP A 25 15.51 1.12 -8.87
C ASP A 25 15.70 2.62 -8.94
N MET A 26 15.84 3.29 -7.80
CA MET A 26 16.23 4.70 -7.75
C MET A 26 17.56 4.94 -8.48
N LYS A 27 18.60 4.13 -8.20
CA LYS A 27 19.90 4.25 -8.87
C LYS A 27 19.77 4.04 -10.38
N SER A 28 19.03 3.01 -10.78
CA SER A 28 18.78 2.70 -12.19
C SER A 28 18.03 3.83 -12.89
N ALA A 29 17.01 4.40 -12.25
CA ALA A 29 16.26 5.55 -12.74
C ALA A 29 17.11 6.82 -12.87
N MET A 30 18.05 7.06 -11.94
CA MET A 30 19.00 8.17 -12.05
C MET A 30 19.91 8.04 -13.29
N ILE A 31 20.41 6.83 -13.58
CA ILE A 31 21.27 6.56 -14.74
C ILE A 31 20.48 6.71 -16.05
N LYS A 32 19.27 6.13 -16.09
CA LYS A 32 18.39 6.16 -17.27
C LYS A 32 17.66 7.48 -17.47
N LYS A 33 17.75 8.40 -16.50
CA LYS A 33 17.04 9.68 -16.44
C LYS A 33 15.51 9.52 -16.40
N ASP A 34 15.03 8.43 -15.82
CA ASP A 34 13.61 8.17 -15.58
C ASP A 34 13.15 9.00 -14.36
N THR A 35 12.81 10.26 -14.58
CA THR A 35 12.54 11.24 -13.52
C THR A 35 11.36 10.86 -12.64
N ALA A 36 10.25 10.38 -13.24
CA ALA A 36 9.06 9.95 -12.51
C ALA A 36 9.38 8.82 -11.50
N VAL A 37 10.15 7.82 -11.94
CA VAL A 37 10.55 6.69 -11.07
C VAL A 37 11.51 7.17 -9.99
N ARG A 38 12.52 7.94 -10.37
CA ARG A 38 13.50 8.51 -9.43
C ARG A 38 12.82 9.30 -8.32
N ASP A 39 11.90 10.19 -8.68
CA ASP A 39 11.24 11.09 -7.73
C ASP A 39 10.26 10.33 -6.84
N THR A 40 9.57 9.33 -7.37
CA THR A 40 8.74 8.40 -6.59
C THR A 40 9.56 7.61 -5.57
N MET A 41 10.68 7.01 -5.97
CA MET A 41 11.54 6.26 -5.04
C MET A 41 12.12 7.17 -3.95
N ARG A 42 12.50 8.41 -4.30
CA ARG A 42 12.96 9.42 -3.33
C ARG A 42 11.88 9.81 -2.34
N LEU A 43 10.63 9.95 -2.81
CA LEU A 43 9.51 10.27 -1.95
C LEU A 43 9.24 9.14 -0.94
N ILE A 44 9.29 7.87 -1.38
CA ILE A 44 9.19 6.70 -0.50
C ILE A 44 10.31 6.70 0.55
N MET A 45 11.56 6.91 0.11
CA MET A 45 12.70 7.00 1.03
C MET A 45 12.60 8.18 1.99
N GLY A 46 12.05 9.31 1.54
CA GLY A 46 11.79 10.49 2.36
C GLY A 46 10.78 10.24 3.49
N ALA A 47 9.96 9.19 3.40
CA ALA A 47 9.03 8.80 4.45
C ALA A 47 9.67 7.92 5.54
N PHE A 48 10.90 7.42 5.36
CA PHE A 48 11.55 6.53 6.33
C PHE A 48 11.71 7.12 7.75
N PRO A 49 11.97 8.43 7.94
CA PRO A 49 12.02 9.03 9.28
C PRO A 49 10.72 8.89 10.08
N SER A 50 9.58 8.65 9.41
CA SER A 50 8.30 8.41 10.09
C SER A 50 8.18 7.00 10.69
N LEU A 51 9.04 6.07 10.25
CA LEU A 51 9.12 4.72 10.80
C LEU A 51 9.92 4.77 12.08
N THR A 52 9.29 4.49 13.22
CA THR A 52 9.93 4.62 14.52
C THR A 52 9.86 3.33 15.34
N VAL A 53 10.79 3.18 16.29
CA VAL A 53 10.75 2.18 17.36
C VAL A 53 10.66 2.87 18.71
N SER A 54 9.92 2.26 19.62
CA SER A 54 9.86 2.69 21.02
C SER A 54 11.15 2.36 21.74
N ILE A 55 11.65 3.31 22.53
CA ILE A 55 12.83 3.16 23.38
C ILE A 55 12.52 3.69 24.78
N THR A 56 13.22 3.15 25.77
CA THR A 56 13.16 3.62 27.16
C THR A 56 14.49 4.30 27.48
N LEU A 57 14.45 5.55 27.92
CA LEU A 57 15.64 6.29 28.35
C LEU A 57 16.11 5.79 29.73
N GLU A 58 17.35 6.12 30.11
CA GLU A 58 17.90 5.82 31.44
C GLU A 58 17.03 6.40 32.58
N SER A 59 16.32 7.50 32.31
CA SER A 59 15.35 8.11 33.23
C SER A 59 14.01 7.36 33.35
N GLY A 60 13.85 6.22 32.68
CA GLY A 60 12.61 5.43 32.63
C GLY A 60 11.54 5.99 31.70
N LYS A 61 11.76 7.16 31.07
CA LYS A 61 10.80 7.77 30.14
C LYS A 61 10.79 7.03 28.79
N LYS A 62 9.60 6.63 28.35
CA LYS A 62 9.39 6.08 26.99
C LYS A 62 9.43 7.20 25.95
N THR A 63 10.18 7.01 24.89
CA THR A 63 10.23 7.88 23.71
C THR A 63 10.34 7.03 22.45
N THR A 64 10.49 7.66 21.29
CA THR A 64 10.68 6.97 20.01
C THR A 64 11.93 7.46 19.30
N ARG A 65 12.49 6.63 18.44
CA ARG A 65 13.53 7.01 17.48
C ARG A 65 13.19 6.45 16.11
N ALA A 66 13.74 7.03 15.05
CA ALA A 66 13.62 6.46 13.70
C ALA A 66 14.25 5.06 13.63
N LYS A 67 13.66 4.18 12.83
CA LYS A 67 14.20 2.87 12.47
C LYS A 67 15.53 3.03 11.73
N LYS A 68 16.50 2.17 12.03
CA LYS A 68 17.70 2.02 11.21
C LYS A 68 17.36 1.24 9.94
N SER A 69 18.25 1.27 8.94
CA SER A 69 18.07 0.54 7.68
C SER A 69 17.76 -0.94 7.90
N GLU A 70 18.42 -1.56 8.86
CA GLU A 70 18.31 -3.00 9.16
C GLU A 70 17.00 -3.35 9.89
N GLU A 71 16.30 -2.34 10.43
CA GLU A 71 15.04 -2.50 11.17
C GLU A 71 13.81 -2.22 10.31
N ILE A 72 14.00 -1.68 9.11
CA ILE A 72 12.91 -1.39 8.17
C ILE A 72 12.49 -2.69 7.51
N THR A 73 11.25 -3.10 7.75
CA THR A 73 10.68 -4.32 7.19
C THR A 73 9.94 -4.02 5.88
N ASP A 74 9.74 -5.05 5.05
CA ASP A 74 8.94 -4.91 3.83
C ASP A 74 7.51 -4.43 4.15
N ASP A 75 6.93 -4.88 5.26
CA ASP A 75 5.60 -4.42 5.66
C ASP A 75 5.56 -2.93 6.00
N ASP A 76 6.59 -2.38 6.66
CA ASP A 76 6.70 -0.95 6.91
C ASP A 76 6.64 -0.15 5.60
N LEU A 77 7.34 -0.62 4.58
CA LEU A 77 7.42 0.02 3.27
C LEU A 77 6.13 -0.14 2.49
N LEU A 78 5.52 -1.33 2.49
CA LEU A 78 4.20 -1.54 1.91
C LEU A 78 3.15 -0.65 2.58
N ASN A 79 3.24 -0.41 3.90
CA ASN A 79 2.36 0.51 4.61
C ASN A 79 2.55 1.97 4.13
N ILE A 80 3.79 2.40 3.86
CA ILE A 80 4.07 3.73 3.27
C ILE A 80 3.47 3.83 1.86
N ILE A 81 3.75 2.85 1.00
CA ILE A 81 3.28 2.85 -0.39
C ILE A 81 1.74 2.84 -0.42
N ARG A 82 1.07 2.04 0.40
CA ARG A 82 -0.40 2.04 0.54
C ARG A 82 -0.96 3.41 0.96
N LYS A 83 -0.27 4.15 1.83
CA LYS A 83 -0.68 5.52 2.20
C LYS A 83 -0.59 6.47 1.01
N PHE A 84 0.46 6.35 0.19
CA PHE A 84 0.61 7.16 -1.02
C PHE A 84 -0.44 6.81 -2.08
N VAL A 85 -0.71 5.52 -2.30
CA VAL A 85 -1.80 5.06 -3.18
C VAL A 85 -3.14 5.64 -2.72
N LYS A 86 -3.44 5.58 -1.43
CA LYS A 86 -4.67 6.17 -0.88
C LYS A 86 -4.75 7.69 -1.12
N SER A 87 -3.66 8.40 -0.85
CA SER A 87 -3.59 9.86 -1.08
C SER A 87 -3.78 10.20 -2.56
N GLU A 88 -3.18 9.44 -3.47
CA GLU A 88 -3.26 9.67 -4.90
C GLU A 88 -4.66 9.37 -5.44
N LYS A 89 -5.30 8.28 -4.99
CA LYS A 89 -6.69 7.97 -5.34
C LYS A 89 -7.65 9.10 -4.97
N THR A 90 -7.48 9.71 -3.79
CA THR A 90 -8.27 10.90 -3.40
C THR A 90 -8.03 12.09 -4.34
N MET A 91 -6.79 12.30 -4.79
CA MET A 91 -6.48 13.39 -5.74
C MET A 91 -7.05 13.13 -7.13
N ILE A 92 -6.98 11.89 -7.62
CA ILE A 92 -7.57 11.45 -8.90
C ILE A 92 -9.08 11.66 -8.88
N GLU A 93 -9.76 11.26 -7.79
CA GLU A 93 -11.20 11.47 -7.61
C GLU A 93 -11.55 12.96 -7.65
N LEU A 94 -10.79 13.80 -6.93
CA LEU A 94 -10.99 15.25 -6.92
C LEU A 94 -10.80 15.88 -8.31
N LYS A 95 -9.83 15.39 -9.08
CA LYS A 95 -9.56 15.82 -10.46
C LYS A 95 -10.54 15.21 -11.48
N LYS A 96 -11.36 14.24 -11.08
CA LYS A 96 -12.23 13.44 -11.96
C LYS A 96 -11.45 12.70 -13.06
N GLU A 97 -10.24 12.26 -12.72
CA GLU A 97 -9.41 11.40 -13.56
C GLU A 97 -9.68 9.93 -13.21
N THR A 98 -9.20 8.99 -14.05
CA THR A 98 -9.37 7.56 -13.80
C THR A 98 -8.10 6.89 -13.27
N THR A 99 -6.93 7.40 -13.62
CA THR A 99 -5.62 6.87 -13.24
C THR A 99 -4.57 7.98 -13.30
N SER A 100 -3.39 7.72 -12.77
CA SER A 100 -2.19 8.54 -12.96
C SER A 100 -0.96 7.66 -13.11
N ASP A 101 0.04 8.13 -13.86
CA ASP A 101 1.33 7.44 -14.00
C ASP A 101 1.99 7.15 -12.63
N TYR A 102 1.72 8.02 -11.64
CA TYR A 102 2.20 7.85 -10.27
C TYR A 102 1.48 6.71 -9.54
N LEU A 103 0.16 6.61 -9.66
CA LEU A 103 -0.61 5.50 -9.09
C LEU A 103 -0.16 4.16 -9.69
N GLU A 104 -0.06 4.08 -11.02
CA GLU A 104 0.38 2.86 -11.71
C GLU A 104 1.77 2.44 -11.28
N LEU A 105 2.69 3.40 -11.12
CA LEU A 105 4.03 3.12 -10.64
C LEU A 105 4.05 2.60 -9.20
N LEU A 106 3.24 3.14 -8.29
CA LEU A 106 3.16 2.66 -6.91
C LEU A 106 2.61 1.23 -6.84
N ASP A 107 1.61 0.91 -7.67
CA ASP A 107 0.98 -0.41 -7.72
C ASP A 107 1.96 -1.50 -8.17
N LEU A 108 3.00 -1.18 -8.95
CA LEU A 108 4.08 -2.12 -9.30
C LEU A 108 4.91 -2.60 -8.10
N TYR A 109 4.82 -1.94 -6.95
CA TYR A 109 5.54 -2.30 -5.71
C TYR A 109 4.63 -2.84 -4.62
N LEU A 110 3.34 -3.04 -4.92
CA LEU A 110 2.38 -3.68 -4.02
C LEU A 110 2.07 -5.10 -4.51
N PRO A 111 1.81 -6.04 -3.59
CA PRO A 111 1.16 -7.29 -3.94
C PRO A 111 -0.17 -7.02 -4.65
N LYS A 112 -0.59 -7.96 -5.51
CA LYS A 112 -1.87 -7.86 -6.22
C LYS A 112 -3.01 -7.65 -5.21
N MET A 113 -3.62 -6.48 -5.29
CA MET A 113 -4.77 -6.12 -4.46
C MET A 113 -6.02 -6.87 -4.96
N ALA A 114 -6.92 -7.19 -4.04
CA ALA A 114 -8.22 -7.77 -4.35
C ALA A 114 -9.05 -6.76 -5.14
N THR A 115 -9.65 -7.20 -6.24
CA THR A 115 -10.57 -6.36 -7.02
C THR A 115 -11.92 -6.25 -6.31
N SER A 116 -12.79 -5.35 -6.80
CA SER A 116 -14.14 -5.24 -6.23
C SER A 116 -14.92 -6.53 -6.42
N GLU A 117 -14.72 -7.19 -7.57
CA GLU A 117 -15.34 -8.46 -7.92
C GLU A 117 -14.84 -9.60 -7.03
N ASP A 118 -13.54 -9.65 -6.74
CA ASP A 118 -12.96 -10.64 -5.81
C ASP A 118 -13.56 -10.50 -4.41
N ILE A 119 -13.69 -9.26 -3.93
CA ILE A 119 -14.25 -8.93 -2.61
C ILE A 119 -15.74 -9.29 -2.57
N GLU A 120 -16.50 -8.91 -3.60
CA GLU A 120 -17.93 -9.16 -3.71
C GLU A 120 -18.25 -10.67 -3.77
N ALA A 121 -17.53 -11.42 -4.61
CA ALA A 121 -17.69 -12.88 -4.69
C ALA A 121 -17.41 -13.55 -3.34
N TRP A 122 -16.32 -13.15 -2.67
CA TRP A 122 -16.01 -13.71 -1.35
C TRP A 122 -17.09 -13.40 -0.31
N ILE A 123 -17.63 -12.18 -0.31
CA ILE A 123 -18.71 -11.78 0.59
C ILE A 123 -19.94 -12.67 0.38
N LEU A 124 -20.38 -12.86 -0.87
CA LEU A 124 -21.57 -13.66 -1.19
C LEU A 124 -21.41 -15.14 -0.77
N ASP A 125 -20.20 -15.68 -0.89
CA ASP A 125 -19.92 -17.08 -0.55
C ASP A 125 -19.69 -17.33 0.94
N ASN A 126 -19.28 -16.31 1.72
CA ASN A 126 -18.77 -16.50 3.08
C ASN A 126 -19.48 -15.69 4.16
N VAL A 127 -20.35 -14.74 3.80
CA VAL A 127 -21.05 -13.87 4.76
C VAL A 127 -22.54 -14.15 4.70
N ASP A 128 -23.09 -14.70 5.78
CA ASP A 128 -24.53 -14.76 5.97
C ASP A 128 -25.04 -13.42 6.54
N PHE A 129 -25.64 -12.59 5.68
CA PHE A 129 -26.18 -11.31 6.09
C PHE A 129 -27.36 -11.40 7.07
N SER A 130 -28.00 -12.56 7.21
CA SER A 130 -29.09 -12.75 8.18
C SER A 130 -28.63 -12.69 9.63
N GLU A 131 -27.34 -12.94 9.89
CA GLU A 131 -26.73 -12.84 11.22
C GLU A 131 -26.44 -11.38 11.63
N PHE A 132 -26.57 -10.43 10.71
CA PHE A 132 -26.19 -9.04 10.90
C PHE A 132 -27.39 -8.09 10.84
N LYS A 133 -27.38 -7.07 11.71
CA LYS A 133 -28.36 -5.98 11.67
C LYS A 133 -28.11 -4.99 10.53
N SER A 134 -26.92 -5.02 9.95
CA SER A 134 -26.50 -4.18 8.83
C SER A 134 -25.33 -4.85 8.10
N PRO A 135 -25.26 -4.78 6.76
CA PRO A 135 -24.12 -5.27 5.98
C PRO A 135 -22.77 -4.71 6.44
N MET A 136 -22.74 -3.51 7.05
CA MET A 136 -21.52 -2.92 7.62
C MET A 136 -20.88 -3.76 8.73
N GLN A 137 -21.65 -4.63 9.40
CA GLN A 137 -21.11 -5.51 10.45
C GLN A 137 -20.21 -6.61 9.89
N ALA A 138 -20.36 -6.96 8.60
CA ALA A 138 -19.49 -7.90 7.91
C ALA A 138 -18.08 -7.35 7.61
N MET A 139 -17.86 -6.04 7.77
CA MET A 139 -16.59 -5.36 7.49
C MET A 139 -15.40 -6.06 8.17
N GLY A 140 -15.55 -6.47 9.43
CA GLY A 140 -14.50 -7.17 10.16
C GLY A 140 -14.13 -8.52 9.56
N ASN A 141 -15.12 -9.27 9.08
CA ASN A 141 -14.93 -10.60 8.48
C ASN A 141 -14.19 -10.48 7.16
N VAL A 142 -14.61 -9.54 6.30
CA VAL A 142 -13.97 -9.28 5.00
C VAL A 142 -12.53 -8.80 5.19
N MET A 143 -12.31 -7.82 6.08
CA MET A 143 -10.96 -7.32 6.35
C MET A 143 -10.07 -8.37 7.03
N LYS A 144 -10.63 -9.34 7.76
CA LYS A 144 -9.85 -10.45 8.33
C LYS A 144 -9.37 -11.42 7.24
N HIS A 145 -10.16 -11.63 6.18
CA HIS A 145 -9.78 -12.49 5.07
C HIS A 145 -8.75 -11.81 4.16
N PHE A 146 -9.04 -10.60 3.66
CA PHE A 146 -8.17 -9.90 2.72
C PHE A 146 -7.02 -9.16 3.39
N GLY A 147 -7.15 -8.82 4.67
CA GLY A 147 -6.11 -8.13 5.43
C GLY A 147 -5.67 -6.84 4.77
N LYS A 148 -4.41 -6.81 4.33
CA LYS A 148 -3.77 -5.66 3.69
C LYS A 148 -3.89 -5.66 2.16
N LEU A 149 -4.53 -6.68 1.59
CA LEU A 149 -4.76 -6.84 0.16
C LEU A 149 -6.09 -6.20 -0.30
N ALA A 150 -6.88 -5.64 0.61
CA ALA A 150 -8.09 -4.89 0.28
C ALA A 150 -8.03 -3.47 0.86
N ASP A 151 -8.62 -2.51 0.14
CA ASP A 151 -8.83 -1.17 0.67
C ASP A 151 -10.14 -1.11 1.48
N GLY A 152 -10.06 -0.59 2.71
CA GLY A 152 -11.23 -0.54 3.58
C GLY A 152 -12.36 0.37 3.10
N ASN A 153 -12.05 1.44 2.34
CA ASN A 153 -13.09 2.27 1.74
C ASN A 153 -13.78 1.51 0.60
N GLN A 154 -13.02 0.77 -0.22
CA GLN A 154 -13.57 -0.10 -1.27
C GLN A 154 -14.51 -1.15 -0.69
N VAL A 155 -14.09 -1.90 0.35
CA VAL A 155 -14.93 -2.88 1.04
C VAL A 155 -16.21 -2.23 1.58
N LYS A 156 -16.07 -1.06 2.23
CA LYS A 156 -17.22 -0.30 2.73
C LYS A 156 -18.19 0.08 1.61
N SER A 157 -17.70 0.57 0.47
CA SER A 157 -18.54 0.93 -0.67
C SER A 157 -19.27 -0.27 -1.27
N ILE A 158 -18.63 -1.45 -1.32
CA ILE A 158 -19.28 -2.69 -1.78
C ILE A 158 -20.40 -3.09 -0.83
N LEU A 159 -20.11 -3.16 0.47
CA LEU A 159 -21.12 -3.52 1.47
C LEU A 159 -22.29 -2.51 1.55
N GLN A 160 -22.06 -1.23 1.23
CA GLN A 160 -23.13 -0.23 1.13
C GLN A 160 -24.03 -0.43 -0.09
N LYS A 161 -23.51 -0.96 -1.19
CA LYS A 161 -24.30 -1.29 -2.40
C LYS A 161 -25.15 -2.55 -2.24
N MET A 162 -24.86 -3.37 -1.23
CA MET A 162 -25.61 -4.59 -0.90
C MET A 162 -26.83 -4.33 0.00
N ILE A 163 -27.17 -3.05 0.25
CA ILE A 163 -28.35 -2.60 1.01
C ILE A 163 -29.52 -2.37 0.05
#